data_AF-A0ABD3MLP8-F1
#
_entry.id   AF-A0ABD3MLP8-F1
#
_cell.length_a   1.000
_cell.length_b   1.000
_cell.length_c   1.000
_cell.angle_alpha   90.00
_cell.angle_beta   90.00
_cell.angle_gamma   90.00
#
_symmetry.space_group_name_H-M   'P 1'
#
loop_
_entity.id
_entity.type
_entity.pdbx_description
1 polymer ?
#
loop_
_entity_poly.entity_id
_entity_poly.type
_entity_poly.pdbx_seq_one_letter_code
_entity_poly.pdbx_strand_id
1 'polypeptide(L)'
;MAAAAAAAVVSATATAAYKYTYSLGRSLYVPLTSRCNSVPLPTTRGPGFALPTSVASALINVRDADMPGSVPRDYHRRELSYHDYYYYDDRENDDGIRVHLPPYDMPLVNCLYHGQQSADDVNDDLTGHLRRRRRIVATADASGGSGGDVVPDDGLLPSISTLVDEVRSRLDLQGSTTTTTTTSDGGGAAGGRYDQVVIAGEGEPTLRMDALLAVARAVKLHRRFSGGIDAYGDDDGGGRRRRSPAVRVITNGLCYGISNLGYSPHNLERDGSIVPVHRHAILRDMLDAGISRLSVALNTANRHEYDLLMEPCCRTTGIGGGAMTTGVEGDGGGGRSADVDDDRATLRPGTAHDLVCELIVESMRVGMDVEITGIDRPGIDKAETERLARLLLSARKGGDRRRSPVRWRRYFD
;
A
#
# COMPACT_ATOMS: atom_id res chain seq x y z
N MET A 1 0.31 30.50 -26.49
CA MET A 1 0.10 29.94 -25.14
C MET A 1 -0.26 28.46 -25.26
N ALA A 2 0.73 27.58 -25.40
CA ALA A 2 0.54 26.13 -25.31
C ALA A 2 1.47 25.64 -24.20
N ALA A 3 0.90 25.07 -23.15
CA ALA A 3 1.57 24.73 -21.91
C ALA A 3 2.50 23.51 -22.09
N ALA A 4 3.69 23.63 -21.52
CA ALA A 4 4.77 22.65 -21.56
C ALA A 4 4.42 21.35 -20.83
N ALA A 5 4.39 20.24 -21.57
CA ALA A 5 4.47 18.89 -21.03
C ALA A 5 5.95 18.50 -20.96
N ALA A 6 6.56 18.64 -19.79
CA ALA A 6 7.95 18.21 -19.56
C ALA A 6 7.99 16.68 -19.38
N ALA A 7 8.40 15.97 -20.44
CA ALA A 7 8.73 14.55 -20.40
C ALA A 7 10.04 14.36 -19.62
N ALA A 8 9.98 13.61 -18.53
CA ALA A 8 11.16 13.25 -17.75
C ALA A 8 11.71 11.91 -18.27
N VAL A 9 12.87 11.98 -18.91
CA VAL A 9 13.71 10.85 -19.36
C VAL A 9 14.02 9.93 -18.16
N VAL A 10 13.72 8.63 -18.26
CA VAL A 10 13.95 7.66 -17.18
C VAL A 10 15.13 6.76 -17.56
N SER A 11 16.29 7.05 -16.97
CA SER A 11 17.51 6.24 -17.15
C SER A 11 17.34 4.83 -16.58
N ALA A 12 17.07 3.85 -17.44
CA ALA A 12 17.12 2.43 -17.10
C ALA A 12 18.56 1.91 -17.18
N THR A 13 19.40 2.31 -16.22
CA THR A 13 20.73 1.71 -16.05
C THR A 13 20.61 0.32 -15.44
N ALA A 14 21.12 -0.69 -16.16
CA ALA A 14 21.24 -2.09 -15.78
C ALA A 14 21.78 -2.22 -14.34
N THR A 15 20.86 -2.35 -13.40
CA THR A 15 21.13 -2.57 -11.98
C THR A 15 20.95 -4.05 -11.74
N ALA A 16 21.77 -4.65 -10.86
CA ALA A 16 21.55 -6.01 -10.36
C ALA A 16 20.04 -6.20 -10.13
N ALA A 17 19.43 -7.21 -10.76
CA ALA A 17 17.99 -7.27 -11.01
C ALA A 17 17.19 -7.23 -9.70
N TYR A 18 16.89 -6.02 -9.27
CA TYR A 18 16.04 -5.73 -8.12
C TYR A 18 14.70 -6.37 -8.39
N LYS A 19 14.38 -7.39 -7.59
CA LYS A 19 13.32 -8.32 -7.93
C LYS A 19 11.97 -7.76 -7.53
N TYR A 20 11.92 -7.06 -6.38
CA TYR A 20 10.68 -6.63 -5.76
C TYR A 20 10.51 -5.11 -5.74
N THR A 21 11.53 -4.32 -6.08
CA THR A 21 11.44 -2.86 -6.14
C THR A 21 11.58 -2.32 -7.55
N TYR A 22 11.00 -1.15 -7.79
CA TYR A 22 11.12 -0.45 -9.08
C TYR A 22 11.22 1.06 -8.86
N SER A 23 11.57 1.82 -9.90
CA SER A 23 11.68 3.27 -9.83
C SER A 23 10.83 3.96 -10.88
N LEU A 24 10.20 5.07 -10.49
CA LEU A 24 9.49 5.97 -11.40
C LEU A 24 9.97 7.39 -11.13
N GLY A 25 10.71 7.96 -12.08
CA GLY A 25 11.43 9.21 -11.87
C GLY A 25 12.34 9.13 -10.65
N ARG A 26 12.22 10.10 -9.73
CA ARG A 26 13.02 10.18 -8.50
C ARG A 26 12.37 9.48 -7.29
N SER A 27 11.49 8.52 -7.53
CA SER A 27 10.81 7.77 -6.46
C SER A 27 11.15 6.30 -6.54
N LEU A 28 11.52 5.70 -5.41
CA LEU A 28 11.67 4.25 -5.26
C LEU A 28 10.35 3.66 -4.79
N TYR A 29 9.80 2.70 -5.52
CA TYR A 29 8.56 2.03 -5.19
C TYR A 29 8.82 0.65 -4.58
N VAL A 30 8.07 0.34 -3.52
CA VAL A 30 8.19 -0.90 -2.74
C VAL A 30 6.82 -1.57 -2.62
N PRO A 31 6.44 -2.47 -3.55
CA PRO A 31 5.29 -3.34 -3.40
C PRO A 31 5.56 -4.37 -2.30
N LEU A 32 4.68 -4.42 -1.29
CA LEU A 32 4.82 -5.36 -0.18
C LEU A 32 4.03 -6.65 -0.39
N THR A 33 2.91 -6.54 -1.10
CA THR A 33 1.97 -7.63 -1.35
C THR A 33 1.19 -7.35 -2.62
N SER A 34 0.68 -8.39 -3.25
CA SER A 34 -0.34 -8.35 -4.30
C SER A 34 -1.73 -8.65 -3.75
N ARG A 35 -1.86 -9.08 -2.49
CA ARG A 35 -3.15 -9.34 -1.85
C ARG A 35 -3.95 -8.04 -1.71
N CYS A 36 -5.22 -8.08 -2.06
CA CYS A 36 -6.15 -6.95 -1.96
C CYS A 36 -7.38 -7.34 -1.14
N ASN A 37 -8.02 -6.38 -0.50
CA ASN A 37 -9.35 -6.50 0.13
C ASN A 37 -10.44 -5.76 -0.67
N SER A 38 -10.13 -5.36 -1.90
CA SER A 38 -10.98 -4.66 -2.85
C SER A 38 -10.45 -4.97 -4.26
N VAL A 39 -11.13 -4.49 -5.30
CA VAL A 39 -10.54 -4.46 -6.65
C VAL A 39 -9.17 -3.75 -6.59
N PRO A 40 -8.11 -4.33 -7.18
CA PRO A 40 -6.79 -3.71 -7.20
C PRO A 40 -6.80 -2.35 -7.90
N LEU A 41 -6.01 -1.39 -7.40
CA LEU A 41 -5.92 -0.06 -7.99
C LEU A 41 -5.50 -0.09 -9.48
N PRO A 42 -4.58 -0.95 -9.95
CA PRO A 42 -4.31 -1.08 -11.38
C PRO A 42 -5.55 -1.45 -12.20
N THR A 43 -6.38 -2.38 -11.73
CA THR A 43 -7.62 -2.81 -12.40
C THR A 43 -8.63 -1.67 -12.51
N THR A 44 -8.74 -0.83 -11.47
CA THR A 44 -9.65 0.32 -11.50
C THR A 44 -9.27 1.39 -12.55
N ARG A 45 -8.06 1.34 -13.12
CA ARG A 45 -7.60 2.25 -14.18
C ARG A 45 -8.13 1.90 -15.57
N GLY A 46 -8.85 0.78 -15.72
CA GLY A 46 -9.44 0.33 -16.97
C GLY A 46 -8.59 -0.68 -17.74
N PRO A 47 -9.19 -1.38 -18.72
CA PRO A 47 -8.54 -2.49 -19.43
C PRO A 47 -7.35 -2.04 -20.30
N GLY A 48 -7.35 -0.80 -20.80
CA GLY A 48 -6.24 -0.24 -21.56
C GLY A 48 -5.03 0.17 -20.71
N PHE A 49 -5.06 -0.06 -19.39
CA PHE A 49 -3.95 0.32 -18.51
C PHE A 49 -2.75 -0.60 -18.72
N ALA A 50 -1.63 0.00 -19.15
CA ALA A 50 -0.35 -0.68 -19.34
C ALA A 50 0.75 0.04 -18.54
N LEU A 51 1.72 -0.75 -18.06
CA LEU A 51 2.83 -0.32 -17.23
C LEU A 51 4.15 -0.52 -17.96
N PRO A 52 5.21 0.27 -17.66
CA PRO A 52 6.55 -0.05 -18.12
C PRO A 52 6.95 -1.47 -17.71
N THR A 53 7.64 -2.21 -18.58
CA THR A 53 8.04 -3.60 -18.33
C THR A 53 8.74 -3.80 -17.00
N SER A 54 9.64 -2.90 -16.60
CA SER A 54 10.34 -2.98 -15.30
C SER A 54 9.40 -2.89 -14.09
N VAL A 55 8.33 -2.09 -14.19
CA VAL A 55 7.31 -1.98 -13.15
C VAL A 55 6.47 -3.25 -13.11
N ALA A 56 6.01 -3.72 -14.28
CA ALA A 56 5.20 -4.93 -14.38
C ALA A 56 5.96 -6.15 -13.84
N SER A 57 7.23 -6.32 -14.19
CA SER A 57 8.10 -7.38 -13.68
C SER A 57 8.16 -7.39 -12.16
N ALA A 58 8.39 -6.24 -11.52
CA ALA A 58 8.46 -6.17 -10.05
C ALA A 58 7.13 -6.54 -9.39
N LEU A 59 6.00 -6.07 -9.94
CA LEU A 59 4.67 -6.41 -9.42
C LEU A 59 4.34 -7.89 -9.59
N ILE A 60 4.65 -8.46 -10.75
CA ILE A 60 4.50 -9.88 -11.05
C ILE A 60 5.35 -10.74 -10.12
N ASN A 61 6.60 -10.33 -9.85
CA ASN A 61 7.47 -11.04 -8.91
C ASN A 61 6.93 -11.05 -7.48
N VAL A 62 6.31 -9.95 -7.03
CA VAL A 62 5.61 -9.93 -5.74
C VAL A 62 4.37 -10.81 -5.77
N ARG A 63 3.60 -10.80 -6.87
CA ARG A 63 2.40 -11.64 -7.02
C ARG A 63 2.71 -13.13 -6.94
N ASP A 64 3.72 -13.59 -7.69
CA ASP A 64 4.15 -14.99 -7.67
C ASP A 64 4.78 -15.39 -6.33
N ALA A 65 5.43 -14.43 -5.63
CA ALA A 65 5.93 -14.69 -4.27
C ALA A 65 4.78 -14.85 -3.25
N ASP A 66 3.76 -13.99 -3.31
CA ASP A 66 2.59 -14.04 -2.41
C ASP A 66 1.71 -15.28 -2.64
N MET A 67 1.57 -15.68 -3.91
CA MET A 67 0.75 -16.80 -4.34
C MET A 67 1.39 -17.47 -5.57
N PRO A 68 2.29 -18.46 -5.35
CA PRO A 68 2.96 -19.17 -6.42
C PRO A 68 1.98 -19.78 -7.42
N GLY A 69 2.17 -19.47 -8.71
CA GLY A 69 1.30 -19.96 -9.78
C GLY A 69 0.08 -19.07 -10.08
N SER A 70 -0.11 -17.96 -9.37
CA SER A 70 -1.09 -16.90 -9.72
C SER A 70 -0.75 -16.16 -11.02
N VAL A 71 0.48 -16.31 -11.51
CA VAL A 71 0.91 -15.74 -12.79
C VAL A 71 1.10 -16.88 -13.78
N PRO A 72 0.40 -16.87 -14.94
CA PRO A 72 0.60 -17.88 -15.97
C PRO A 72 2.07 -17.97 -16.40
N ARG A 73 2.64 -19.17 -16.43
CA ARG A 73 4.06 -19.39 -16.78
C ARG A 73 4.43 -18.80 -18.15
N ASP A 74 3.50 -18.84 -19.09
CA ASP A 74 3.69 -18.30 -20.44
C ASP A 74 3.79 -16.77 -20.44
N TYR A 75 3.29 -16.09 -19.40
CA TYR A 75 3.35 -14.63 -19.28
C TYR A 75 4.79 -14.15 -19.12
N HIS A 76 5.55 -14.78 -18.23
CA HIS A 76 6.98 -14.51 -18.06
C HIS A 76 7.77 -14.72 -19.35
N ARG A 77 7.39 -15.72 -20.15
CA ARG A 77 8.10 -16.04 -21.39
C ARG A 77 7.70 -15.10 -22.53
N ARG A 78 6.45 -14.71 -22.68
CA ARG A 78 6.02 -13.91 -23.85
C ARG A 78 6.30 -12.42 -23.67
N GLU A 79 5.84 -11.86 -22.56
CA GLU A 79 5.83 -10.40 -22.37
C GLU A 79 7.17 -9.88 -21.82
N LEU A 80 7.89 -10.68 -21.04
CA LEU A 80 9.15 -10.24 -20.43
C LEU A 80 10.40 -10.67 -21.20
N SER A 81 10.39 -11.80 -21.92
CA SER A 81 11.59 -12.28 -22.64
C SER A 81 11.89 -11.51 -23.93
N TYR A 82 10.88 -10.89 -24.54
CA TYR A 82 11.08 -10.08 -25.76
C TYR A 82 12.00 -8.89 -25.51
N HIS A 83 12.16 -8.48 -24.24
CA HIS A 83 12.94 -7.31 -23.87
C HIS A 83 14.44 -7.58 -23.70
N ASP A 84 14.84 -8.82 -23.38
CA ASP A 84 16.24 -9.16 -23.11
C ASP A 84 17.10 -9.15 -24.40
N TYR A 85 16.46 -9.18 -25.57
CA TYR A 85 17.14 -9.29 -26.87
C TYR A 85 17.34 -7.96 -27.61
N TYR A 86 16.55 -6.91 -27.33
CA TYR A 86 16.55 -5.65 -28.11
C TYR A 86 17.13 -4.43 -27.37
N TYR A 87 17.81 -4.62 -26.25
CA TYR A 87 18.26 -3.53 -25.38
C TYR A 87 19.44 -2.67 -25.93
N TYR A 88 19.89 -2.91 -27.16
CA TYR A 88 21.17 -2.35 -27.62
C TYR A 88 21.12 -1.22 -28.65
N ASP A 89 19.99 -0.89 -29.30
CA ASP A 89 20.09 -0.05 -30.52
C ASP A 89 19.27 1.24 -30.64
N ASP A 90 18.22 1.52 -29.86
CA ASP A 90 17.41 2.74 -30.10
C ASP A 90 17.20 3.60 -28.85
N ARG A 91 18.06 4.62 -28.70
CA ARG A 91 18.16 5.53 -27.53
C ARG A 91 17.22 6.73 -27.54
N GLU A 92 16.28 6.88 -28.48
CA GLU A 92 15.56 8.15 -28.63
C GLU A 92 14.02 8.13 -28.47
N ASN A 93 13.38 6.97 -28.31
CA ASN A 93 11.93 6.90 -28.00
C ASN A 93 11.67 6.10 -26.72
N ASP A 94 12.08 6.69 -25.59
CA ASP A 94 12.11 6.16 -24.22
C ASP A 94 10.71 6.10 -23.54
N ASP A 95 9.64 5.83 -24.28
CA ASP A 95 8.33 5.52 -23.66
C ASP A 95 8.31 4.12 -23.02
N GLY A 96 9.38 3.34 -23.24
CA GLY A 96 9.54 1.97 -22.78
C GLY A 96 8.51 1.04 -23.39
N ILE A 97 8.85 -0.23 -23.52
CA ILE A 97 7.83 -1.24 -23.80
C ILE A 97 6.84 -1.21 -22.63
N ARG A 98 5.56 -1.00 -22.96
CA ARG A 98 4.47 -1.04 -22.00
C ARG A 98 3.76 -2.36 -22.14
N VAL A 99 3.61 -3.05 -21.02
CA VAL A 99 2.93 -4.34 -20.94
C VAL A 99 1.73 -4.21 -20.02
N HIS A 100 0.70 -4.98 -20.30
CA HIS A 100 -0.41 -5.13 -19.37
C HIS A 100 0.05 -5.91 -18.13
N LEU A 101 -0.74 -5.92 -17.06
CA LEU A 101 -0.59 -6.93 -16.01
C LEU A 101 -1.47 -8.13 -16.38
N PRO A 102 -1.08 -9.36 -16.01
CA PRO A 102 -2.00 -10.48 -16.12
C PRO A 102 -3.25 -10.21 -15.29
N PRO A 103 -4.44 -10.70 -15.71
CA PRO A 103 -5.68 -10.54 -14.96
C PRO A 103 -5.48 -10.88 -13.48
N TYR A 104 -6.14 -10.12 -12.61
CA TYR A 104 -6.08 -10.38 -11.18
C TYR A 104 -7.12 -11.45 -10.81
N ASP A 105 -6.65 -12.67 -10.60
CA ASP A 105 -7.45 -13.86 -10.27
C ASP A 105 -7.25 -14.33 -8.81
N MET A 106 -6.45 -13.61 -8.04
CA MET A 106 -6.21 -13.92 -6.64
C MET A 106 -7.46 -13.64 -5.79
N PRO A 107 -7.78 -14.50 -4.79
CA PRO A 107 -8.84 -14.24 -3.83
C PRO A 107 -8.65 -12.92 -3.09
N LEU A 108 -9.73 -12.15 -2.93
CA LEU A 108 -9.72 -10.96 -2.09
C LEU A 108 -9.69 -11.36 -0.61
N VAL A 109 -8.80 -10.71 0.15
CA VAL A 109 -8.66 -10.92 1.59
C VAL A 109 -9.85 -10.29 2.31
N ASN A 110 -10.71 -11.13 2.88
CA ASN A 110 -11.78 -10.68 3.76
C ASN A 110 -11.18 -10.29 5.12
N CYS A 111 -10.81 -9.03 5.25
CA CYS A 111 -10.00 -8.56 6.35
C CYS A 111 -10.81 -7.92 7.48
N LEU A 112 -12.13 -7.71 7.29
CA LEU A 112 -12.86 -6.73 8.11
C LEU A 112 -13.57 -7.25 9.36
N TYR A 113 -13.92 -8.54 9.50
CA TYR A 113 -14.54 -9.02 10.74
C TYR A 113 -14.17 -10.44 11.14
N HIS A 114 -13.51 -10.51 12.30
CA HIS A 114 -13.17 -11.72 13.02
C HIS A 114 -14.32 -12.03 13.98
N GLY A 115 -15.34 -12.75 13.51
CA GLY A 115 -16.56 -12.89 14.29
C GLY A 115 -17.46 -14.07 13.93
N GLN A 116 -16.88 -15.20 13.53
CA GLN A 116 -17.38 -16.57 13.74
C GLN A 116 -16.55 -17.50 12.85
N GLN A 117 -15.46 -18.03 13.39
CA GLN A 117 -14.85 -19.23 12.82
C GLN A 117 -15.74 -20.40 13.21
N SER A 118 -16.30 -21.11 12.21
CA SER A 118 -16.52 -22.53 12.44
C SER A 118 -15.13 -23.14 12.67
N ALA A 119 -15.01 -24.03 13.65
CA ALA A 119 -13.74 -24.69 13.98
C ALA A 119 -13.16 -25.51 12.80
N ASP A 120 -13.96 -25.69 11.75
CA ASP A 120 -13.68 -26.56 10.61
C ASP A 120 -13.19 -25.81 9.36
N ASP A 121 -13.28 -24.48 9.30
CA ASP A 121 -12.81 -23.72 8.12
C ASP A 121 -11.33 -23.32 8.26
N VAL A 122 -10.48 -24.33 8.07
CA VAL A 122 -9.01 -24.28 8.21
C VAL A 122 -8.33 -23.37 7.17
N ASN A 123 -9.08 -22.78 6.24
CA ASN A 123 -8.54 -21.99 5.13
C ASN A 123 -8.54 -20.48 5.32
N ASP A 124 -8.89 -19.96 6.50
CA ASP A 124 -8.87 -18.51 6.73
C ASP A 124 -7.44 -17.98 6.97
N ASP A 125 -6.79 -17.63 5.85
CA ASP A 125 -5.37 -17.28 5.69
C ASP A 125 -4.91 -16.12 6.61
N LEU A 126 -5.76 -15.11 6.83
CA LEU A 126 -5.39 -13.95 7.65
C LEU A 126 -5.35 -14.30 9.14
N THR A 127 -6.32 -15.06 9.65
CA THR A 127 -6.31 -15.50 11.04
C THR A 127 -5.13 -16.41 11.33
N GLY A 128 -4.89 -17.37 10.43
CA GLY A 128 -3.75 -18.27 10.52
C GLY A 128 -2.43 -17.51 10.54
N HIS A 129 -2.32 -16.50 9.68
CA HIS A 129 -1.18 -15.59 9.61
C HIS A 129 -0.99 -14.81 10.92
N LEU A 130 -2.03 -14.16 11.45
CA LEU A 130 -1.94 -13.43 12.73
C LEU A 130 -1.57 -14.35 13.91
N ARG A 131 -2.12 -15.58 13.96
CA ARG A 131 -1.76 -16.58 14.98
C ARG A 131 -0.31 -17.07 14.82
N ARG A 132 0.17 -17.22 13.59
CA ARG A 132 1.57 -17.58 13.30
C ARG A 132 2.51 -16.47 13.75
N ARG A 133 2.18 -15.23 13.45
CA ARG A 133 2.92 -14.04 13.91
C ARG A 133 3.02 -13.99 15.44
N ARG A 134 1.91 -14.17 16.16
CA ARG A 134 1.92 -14.20 17.64
C ARG A 134 2.89 -15.27 18.18
N ARG A 135 2.95 -16.43 17.53
CA ARG A 135 3.92 -17.49 17.88
C ARG A 135 5.36 -17.05 17.62
N ILE A 136 5.66 -16.43 16.49
CA ILE A 136 7.01 -15.95 16.14
C ILE A 136 7.50 -14.91 17.16
N VAL A 137 6.67 -13.92 17.50
CA VAL A 137 7.02 -12.89 18.49
C VAL A 137 7.27 -13.51 19.86
N ALA A 138 6.37 -14.39 20.33
CA ALA A 138 6.54 -15.07 21.61
C ALA A 138 7.83 -15.91 21.67
N THR A 139 8.23 -16.55 20.56
CA THR A 139 9.50 -17.29 20.49
C THR A 139 10.72 -16.38 20.47
N ALA A 140 10.63 -15.20 19.85
CA ALA A 140 11.71 -14.23 19.83
C ALA A 140 11.97 -13.67 21.24
N ASP A 141 10.91 -13.30 21.97
CA ASP A 141 11.01 -12.80 23.34
C ASP A 141 11.58 -13.85 24.31
N ALA A 142 11.18 -15.13 24.16
CA ALA A 142 11.67 -16.23 24.98
C ALA A 142 13.16 -16.54 24.77
N SER A 143 13.72 -16.19 23.60
CA SER A 143 15.11 -16.50 23.26
C SER A 143 16.15 -15.60 23.95
N GLY A 144 15.73 -14.57 24.69
CA GLY A 144 16.62 -13.71 25.48
C GLY A 144 17.66 -12.95 24.64
N GLY A 145 17.48 -12.90 23.31
CA GLY A 145 18.38 -12.21 22.39
C GLY A 145 18.46 -10.73 22.74
N SER A 146 19.65 -10.27 23.10
CA SER A 146 19.89 -8.90 23.54
C SER A 146 19.55 -7.88 22.43
N GLY A 147 18.36 -7.28 22.47
CA GLY A 147 18.01 -5.95 21.96
C GLY A 147 18.36 -5.58 20.51
N GLY A 148 18.85 -6.51 19.68
CA GLY A 148 19.06 -6.28 18.26
C GLY A 148 17.71 -6.02 17.60
N ASP A 149 17.65 -5.04 16.70
CA ASP A 149 16.49 -4.72 15.87
C ASP A 149 16.23 -5.85 14.85
N VAL A 150 15.99 -7.07 15.37
CA VAL A 150 15.61 -8.24 14.59
C VAL A 150 14.21 -7.96 14.10
N VAL A 151 14.09 -7.70 12.80
CA VAL A 151 12.80 -7.48 12.17
C VAL A 151 12.09 -8.83 12.13
N PRO A 152 11.01 -9.02 12.92
CA PRO A 152 10.31 -10.30 12.95
C PRO A 152 9.65 -10.52 11.60
N ASP A 153 10.01 -11.62 10.93
CA ASP A 153 9.45 -11.98 9.64
C ASP A 153 8.00 -12.44 9.81
N ASP A 154 7.13 -12.06 8.88
CA ASP A 154 5.70 -12.37 8.93
C ASP A 154 5.39 -13.75 8.30
N GLY A 155 6.42 -14.41 7.75
CA GLY A 155 6.33 -15.72 7.11
C GLY A 155 5.65 -15.68 5.74
N LEU A 156 5.46 -14.49 5.16
CA LEU A 156 5.02 -14.28 3.78
C LEU A 156 6.23 -13.99 2.88
N LEU A 157 6.04 -14.18 1.58
CA LEU A 157 7.06 -13.90 0.58
C LEU A 157 6.65 -12.70 -0.29
N PRO A 158 7.58 -11.79 -0.65
CA PRO A 158 8.96 -11.75 -0.18
C PRO A 158 9.03 -11.51 1.33
N SER A 159 10.05 -12.08 1.98
CA SER A 159 10.26 -11.89 3.41
C SER A 159 10.51 -10.43 3.73
N ILE A 160 10.24 -10.03 4.97
CA ILE A 160 10.46 -8.64 5.39
C ILE A 160 11.95 -8.27 5.28
N SER A 161 12.85 -9.18 5.64
CA SER A 161 14.30 -8.99 5.50
C SER A 161 14.70 -8.75 4.05
N THR A 162 14.19 -9.56 3.11
CA THR A 162 14.48 -9.41 1.68
C THR A 162 14.06 -8.03 1.17
N LEU A 163 12.86 -7.57 1.54
CA LEU A 163 12.38 -6.23 1.16
C LEU A 163 13.25 -5.11 1.75
N VAL A 164 13.60 -5.21 3.03
CA VAL A 164 14.43 -4.21 3.72
C VAL A 164 15.83 -4.14 3.11
N ASP A 165 16.46 -5.28 2.85
CA ASP A 165 17.80 -5.36 2.28
C ASP A 165 17.83 -4.83 0.84
N GLU A 166 16.81 -5.15 0.05
CA GLU A 166 16.67 -4.62 -1.30
C GLU A 166 16.54 -3.08 -1.29
N VAL A 167 15.69 -2.53 -0.41
CA VAL A 167 15.52 -1.07 -0.25
C VAL A 167 16.82 -0.41 0.20
N ARG A 168 17.54 -0.98 1.16
CA ARG A 168 18.84 -0.45 1.61
C ARG A 168 19.85 -0.43 0.48
N SER A 169 19.99 -1.54 -0.25
CA SER A 169 20.86 -1.64 -1.42
C SER A 169 20.54 -0.57 -2.46
N ARG A 170 19.24 -0.35 -2.77
CA ARG A 170 18.81 0.71 -3.72
C ARG A 170 19.20 2.11 -3.25
N LEU A 171 19.14 2.38 -1.95
CA LEU A 171 19.52 3.67 -1.37
C LEU A 171 21.05 3.85 -1.36
N ASP A 172 21.80 2.81 -1.03
CA ASP A 172 23.27 2.82 -0.97
C ASP A 172 23.90 3.03 -2.34
N LEU A 173 23.35 2.41 -3.40
CA LEU A 173 23.83 2.61 -4.77
C LEU A 173 23.81 4.09 -5.20
N GLN A 174 22.89 4.90 -4.67
CA GLN A 174 22.84 6.33 -4.97
C GLN A 174 23.88 7.15 -4.22
N GLY A 175 24.46 6.62 -3.14
CA GLY A 175 25.54 7.26 -2.40
C GLY A 175 26.87 7.18 -3.16
N SER A 176 27.11 6.08 -3.84
CA SER A 176 28.42 5.73 -4.43
C SER A 176 28.78 6.53 -5.69
N THR A 177 27.81 6.90 -6.53
CA THR A 177 28.06 7.50 -7.87
C THR A 177 28.56 8.96 -7.84
N THR A 178 28.83 9.55 -6.67
CA THR A 178 29.05 11.01 -6.56
C THR A 178 30.49 11.47 -6.80
N THR A 179 31.48 10.59 -6.95
CA THR A 179 32.90 11.00 -6.82
C THR A 179 33.69 11.07 -8.13
N THR A 180 33.15 10.63 -9.26
CA THR A 180 33.95 10.53 -10.49
C THR A 180 33.30 11.31 -11.63
N THR A 181 34.08 12.25 -12.19
CA THR A 181 33.82 13.02 -13.43
C THR A 181 32.86 14.21 -13.35
N THR A 182 33.36 15.29 -12.74
CA THR A 182 33.07 16.66 -13.17
C THR A 182 33.68 16.91 -14.55
N THR A 183 32.98 16.51 -15.61
CA THR A 183 33.14 17.14 -16.93
C THR A 183 31.80 17.80 -17.25
N SER A 184 31.85 19.12 -17.33
CA SER A 184 30.77 20.10 -17.23
C SER A 184 29.80 20.14 -18.42
N ASP A 185 29.87 19.21 -19.36
CA ASP A 185 29.22 19.41 -20.65
C ASP A 185 28.01 18.49 -20.80
N GLY A 186 26.87 19.03 -20.34
CA GLY A 186 25.56 18.93 -20.99
C GLY A 186 25.00 17.55 -21.33
N GLY A 187 24.03 17.10 -20.53
CA GLY A 187 22.94 16.25 -21.02
C GLY A 187 22.91 14.81 -20.51
N GLY A 188 22.29 14.63 -19.35
CA GLY A 188 21.31 13.56 -19.15
C GLY A 188 21.81 12.12 -19.03
N ALA A 189 22.14 11.70 -17.81
CA ALA A 189 21.75 10.35 -17.36
C ALA A 189 21.60 10.32 -15.83
N ALA A 190 20.48 9.74 -15.39
CA ALA A 190 19.88 9.93 -14.08
C ALA A 190 20.46 9.02 -12.98
N GLY A 191 21.67 9.34 -12.51
CA GLY A 191 22.21 8.83 -11.24
C GLY A 191 21.72 9.60 -10.01
N GLY A 192 20.53 10.22 -10.09
CA GLY A 192 20.03 11.13 -9.07
C GLY A 192 19.46 10.41 -7.85
N ARG A 193 19.63 10.99 -6.66
CA ARG A 193 19.04 10.48 -5.41
C ARG A 193 17.51 10.46 -5.47
N TYR A 194 16.91 9.49 -4.80
CA TYR A 194 15.47 9.44 -4.61
C TYR A 194 15.02 10.59 -3.71
N ASP A 195 13.93 11.25 -4.12
CA ASP A 195 13.25 12.26 -3.31
C ASP A 195 12.28 11.63 -2.31
N GLN A 196 11.83 10.41 -2.60
CA GLN A 196 10.92 9.66 -1.75
C GLN A 196 11.00 8.14 -1.99
N VAL A 197 10.65 7.40 -0.95
CA VAL A 197 10.32 5.98 -1.01
C VAL A 197 8.80 5.86 -0.91
N VAL A 198 8.18 5.17 -1.86
CA VAL A 198 6.74 5.00 -1.98
C VAL A 198 6.40 3.53 -1.76
N ILE A 199 5.73 3.24 -0.66
CA ILE A 199 5.21 1.91 -0.36
C ILE A 199 3.86 1.80 -1.06
N ALA A 200 3.85 1.11 -2.19
CA ALA A 200 2.70 0.94 -3.07
C ALA A 200 2.95 -0.24 -4.03
N GLY A 201 1.88 -0.89 -4.44
CA GLY A 201 1.94 -2.01 -5.37
C GLY A 201 0.60 -2.29 -6.01
N GLU A 202 0.44 -3.52 -6.45
CA GLU A 202 -0.84 -4.05 -6.87
C GLU A 202 -1.79 -4.28 -5.68
N GLY A 203 -1.24 -4.84 -4.58
CA GLY A 203 -1.95 -5.15 -3.35
C GLY A 203 -2.20 -3.96 -2.43
N GLU A 204 -2.85 -4.22 -1.29
CA GLU A 204 -3.08 -3.26 -0.22
C GLU A 204 -1.94 -3.33 0.81
N PRO A 205 -1.01 -2.35 0.86
CA PRO A 205 0.18 -2.44 1.70
C PRO A 205 -0.11 -2.57 3.19
N THR A 206 -1.25 -2.04 3.66
CA THR A 206 -1.63 -2.10 5.08
C THR A 206 -2.06 -3.50 5.54
N LEU A 207 -2.26 -4.45 4.61
CA LEU A 207 -2.39 -5.89 4.95
C LEU A 207 -1.08 -6.50 5.47
N ARG A 208 0.08 -5.93 5.12
CA ARG A 208 1.41 -6.32 5.63
C ARG A 208 2.06 -5.20 6.45
N MET A 209 1.38 -4.79 7.52
CA MET A 209 1.78 -3.65 8.34
C MET A 209 3.20 -3.78 8.94
N ASP A 210 3.66 -5.01 9.26
CA ASP A 210 5.05 -5.24 9.72
C ASP A 210 6.09 -4.92 8.66
N ALA A 211 5.89 -5.45 7.45
CA ALA A 211 6.75 -5.17 6.31
C ALA A 211 6.79 -3.66 6.02
N LEU A 212 5.61 -3.02 6.06
CA LEU A 212 5.44 -1.58 5.83
C LEU A 212 6.25 -0.75 6.82
N LEU A 213 6.17 -1.08 8.11
CA LEU A 213 6.85 -0.32 9.16
C LEU A 213 8.35 -0.65 9.24
N ALA A 214 8.75 -1.89 8.94
CA ALA A 214 10.16 -2.27 8.81
C ALA A 214 10.85 -1.53 7.66
N VAL A 215 10.23 -1.50 6.46
CA VAL A 215 10.75 -0.75 5.31
C VAL A 215 10.86 0.74 5.65
N ALA A 216 9.83 1.34 6.24
CA ALA A 216 9.87 2.75 6.63
C ALA A 216 10.99 3.06 7.65
N ARG A 217 11.16 2.21 8.67
CA ARG A 217 12.25 2.33 9.65
C ARG A 217 13.62 2.20 9.00
N ALA A 218 13.79 1.28 8.05
CA ALA A 218 15.04 1.13 7.32
C ALA A 218 15.41 2.41 6.55
N VAL A 219 14.44 3.05 5.87
CA VAL A 219 14.64 4.35 5.21
C VAL A 219 14.98 5.45 6.23
N LYS A 220 14.29 5.47 7.38
CA LYS A 220 14.54 6.42 8.47
C LYS A 220 15.90 6.23 9.14
N LEU A 221 16.44 5.01 9.19
CA LEU A 221 17.77 4.72 9.74
C LEU A 221 18.88 5.05 8.76
N HIS A 222 18.69 4.76 7.47
CA HIS A 222 19.65 5.13 6.41
C HIS A 222 19.93 6.65 6.39
N ARG A 223 18.95 7.48 6.78
CA ARG A 223 19.11 8.93 7.05
C ARG A 223 20.17 9.26 8.09
N ARG A 224 20.23 8.51 9.19
CA ARG A 224 21.11 8.83 10.34
C ARG A 224 22.58 8.55 10.00
N PHE A 225 22.84 7.43 9.31
CA PHE A 225 24.21 7.04 8.96
C PHE A 225 24.80 7.89 7.83
N SER A 226 23.99 8.30 6.84
CA SER A 226 24.47 9.09 5.70
C SER A 226 24.84 10.55 6.02
N GLY A 227 24.58 11.03 7.24
CA GLY A 227 24.83 12.42 7.67
C GLY A 227 26.04 12.61 8.58
N GLY A 228 26.84 11.56 8.83
CA GLY A 228 27.66 11.45 10.04
C GLY A 228 29.12 11.90 10.02
N ILE A 229 29.66 12.51 8.96
CA ILE A 229 31.11 12.83 8.95
C ILE A 229 31.43 14.32 8.67
N ASP A 230 30.56 15.08 8.00
CA ASP A 230 30.87 16.48 7.64
C ASP A 230 30.17 17.52 8.54
N ALA A 231 29.54 17.11 9.64
CA ALA A 231 28.69 17.98 10.47
C ALA A 231 29.45 18.94 11.42
N TYR A 232 30.79 18.96 11.38
CA TYR A 232 31.62 19.88 12.17
C TYR A 232 32.23 21.04 11.35
N GLY A 233 31.81 21.22 10.08
CA GLY A 233 32.23 22.37 9.26
C GLY A 233 31.34 23.59 9.48
N ASP A 234 31.98 24.73 9.74
CA ASP A 234 31.45 26.07 10.04
C ASP A 234 30.09 26.44 9.41
N ASP A 235 29.27 27.08 10.26
CA ASP A 235 27.85 27.40 10.14
C ASP A 235 27.49 28.47 9.09
N ASP A 236 28.39 28.80 8.15
CA ASP A 236 28.35 30.14 7.50
C ASP A 236 28.08 30.16 5.99
N GLY A 237 27.58 29.09 5.36
CA GLY A 237 27.39 29.15 3.91
C GLY A 237 26.50 28.11 3.25
N GLY A 238 25.17 28.23 3.39
CA GLY A 238 24.19 27.80 2.36
C GLY A 238 24.18 26.31 1.97
N GLY A 239 24.91 25.45 2.68
CA GLY A 239 25.02 24.03 2.39
C GLY A 239 23.66 23.36 2.44
N ARG A 240 23.11 22.96 1.29
CA ARG A 240 21.86 22.23 1.19
C ARG A 240 21.99 20.92 1.96
N ARG A 241 21.58 20.91 3.23
CA ARG A 241 21.53 19.71 4.07
C ARG A 241 20.82 18.61 3.29
N ARG A 242 21.52 17.49 3.09
CA ARG A 242 21.02 16.32 2.37
C ARG A 242 19.71 15.87 3.04
N ARG A 243 18.58 16.16 2.38
CA ARG A 243 17.26 15.72 2.85
C ARG A 243 17.12 14.24 2.49
N SER A 244 16.82 13.44 3.48
CA SER A 244 16.49 12.03 3.26
C SER A 244 15.19 11.91 2.48
N PRO A 245 15.03 10.82 1.71
CA PRO A 245 13.79 10.58 0.99
C PRO A 245 12.62 10.52 1.98
N ALA A 246 11.53 11.20 1.64
CA ALA A 246 10.29 11.07 2.41
C ALA A 246 9.70 9.68 2.20
N VAL A 247 9.08 9.08 3.23
CA VAL A 247 8.34 7.83 3.07
C VAL A 247 6.85 8.13 2.89
N ARG A 248 6.28 7.60 1.80
CA ARG A 248 4.86 7.73 1.43
C ARG A 248 4.23 6.34 1.33
N VAL A 249 3.01 6.19 1.83
CA VAL A 249 2.17 5.01 1.59
C VAL A 249 1.04 5.35 0.63
N ILE A 250 0.71 4.45 -0.30
CA ILE A 250 -0.52 4.52 -1.11
C ILE A 250 -1.43 3.38 -0.65
N THR A 251 -2.69 3.69 -0.33
CA THR A 251 -3.64 2.74 0.24
C THR A 251 -5.07 3.02 -0.25
N ASN A 252 -5.90 1.98 -0.31
CA ASN A 252 -7.35 2.12 -0.44
C ASN A 252 -8.02 2.52 0.88
N GLY A 253 -7.31 2.42 2.00
CA GLY A 253 -7.76 2.82 3.33
C GLY A 253 -8.73 1.86 4.04
N LEU A 254 -9.14 0.76 3.41
CA LEU A 254 -10.17 -0.14 3.93
C LEU A 254 -9.68 -0.94 5.15
N CYS A 255 -8.38 -1.23 5.22
CA CYS A 255 -7.81 -1.93 6.37
C CYS A 255 -7.79 -1.09 7.65
N TYR A 256 -7.99 0.23 7.55
CA TYR A 256 -8.08 1.11 8.73
C TYR A 256 -9.23 0.75 9.66
N GLY A 257 -10.33 0.22 9.10
CA GLY A 257 -11.51 -0.17 9.86
C GLY A 257 -11.34 -1.43 10.69
N ILE A 258 -10.29 -2.22 10.45
CA ILE A 258 -10.10 -3.54 11.04
C ILE A 258 -9.60 -3.39 12.48
N SER A 259 -10.50 -3.65 13.42
CA SER A 259 -10.12 -3.84 14.81
C SER A 259 -9.15 -5.01 14.90
N ASN A 260 -7.98 -4.79 15.50
CA ASN A 260 -6.98 -5.84 15.76
C ASN A 260 -6.33 -6.45 14.51
N LEU A 261 -5.78 -5.64 13.59
CA LEU A 261 -4.80 -6.08 12.57
C LEU A 261 -3.53 -6.77 13.12
N GLY A 262 -3.55 -7.23 14.38
CA GLY A 262 -2.46 -7.94 15.05
C GLY A 262 -1.19 -7.13 15.24
N TYR A 263 -1.23 -5.83 14.93
CA TYR A 263 -0.03 -5.03 14.80
C TYR A 263 0.61 -4.58 16.12
N SER A 264 -0.21 -4.34 17.15
CA SER A 264 0.34 -3.84 18.41
C SER A 264 0.80 -5.01 19.31
N PRO A 265 2.08 -5.10 19.70
CA PRO A 265 2.50 -6.01 20.77
C PRO A 265 1.80 -5.70 22.10
N HIS A 266 1.34 -4.46 22.30
CA HIS A 266 0.52 -4.07 23.46
C HIS A 266 -0.93 -4.56 23.39
N ASN A 267 -1.37 -5.17 22.27
CA ASN A 267 -2.66 -5.87 22.24
C ASN A 267 -2.60 -7.23 22.95
N LEU A 268 -1.41 -7.72 23.32
CA LEU A 268 -1.28 -8.94 24.13
C LEU A 268 -1.85 -8.78 25.55
N GLU A 269 -1.88 -7.55 26.07
CA GLU A 269 -2.27 -7.25 27.45
C GLU A 269 -3.73 -6.81 27.62
N ARG A 270 -4.53 -6.75 26.54
CA ARG A 270 -5.91 -6.23 26.61
C ARG A 270 -6.92 -7.35 26.32
N ASP A 271 -7.61 -7.78 27.36
CA ASP A 271 -8.62 -8.86 27.44
C ASP A 271 -9.85 -8.68 26.53
N GLY A 272 -9.66 -8.62 25.21
CA GLY A 272 -10.76 -8.69 24.23
C GLY A 272 -11.76 -7.53 24.25
N SER A 273 -11.63 -6.56 25.15
CA SER A 273 -12.44 -5.34 25.11
C SER A 273 -12.07 -4.53 23.86
N ILE A 274 -13.00 -4.47 22.91
CA ILE A 274 -12.88 -3.70 21.68
C ILE A 274 -12.92 -2.21 22.06
N VAL A 275 -11.77 -1.63 22.37
CA VAL A 275 -11.70 -0.20 22.64
C VAL A 275 -11.50 0.54 21.30
N PRO A 276 -12.30 1.57 20.97
CA PRO A 276 -12.13 2.40 19.76
C PRO A 276 -10.73 3.05 19.59
N VAL A 277 -9.88 2.97 20.61
CA VAL A 277 -8.58 3.65 20.75
C VAL A 277 -7.49 3.09 19.81
N HIS A 278 -7.69 1.93 19.17
CA HIS A 278 -6.62 1.28 18.39
C HIS A 278 -6.31 1.94 17.04
N ARG A 279 -7.26 2.65 16.42
CA ARG A 279 -7.07 3.22 15.08
C ARG A 279 -6.01 4.32 15.03
N HIS A 280 -5.95 5.18 16.05
CA HIS A 280 -4.91 6.22 16.12
C HIS A 280 -3.53 5.64 16.45
N ALA A 281 -3.45 4.49 17.11
CA ALA A 281 -2.17 3.85 17.43
C ALA A 281 -1.43 3.47 16.14
N ILE A 282 -2.12 2.85 15.18
CA ILE A 282 -1.54 2.49 13.87
C ILE A 282 -0.98 3.73 13.15
N LEU A 283 -1.74 4.82 13.13
CA LEU A 283 -1.29 6.05 12.47
C LEU A 283 -0.07 6.69 13.18
N ARG A 284 0.00 6.59 14.51
CA ARG A 284 1.18 7.00 15.28
C ARG A 284 2.37 6.09 15.00
N ASP A 285 2.18 4.78 14.95
CA ASP A 285 3.23 3.81 14.62
C ASP A 285 3.80 4.08 13.23
N MET A 286 2.94 4.42 12.25
CA MET A 286 3.36 4.86 10.92
C MET A 286 4.24 6.12 10.97
N LEU A 287 3.80 7.16 11.70
CA LEU A 287 4.59 8.38 11.90
C LEU A 287 5.93 8.10 12.59
N ASP A 288 5.93 7.28 13.63
CA ASP A 288 7.11 6.90 14.40
C ASP A 288 8.08 6.07 13.57
N ALA A 289 7.60 5.24 12.66
CA ALA A 289 8.42 4.55 11.67
C ALA A 289 9.01 5.48 10.60
N GLY A 290 8.50 6.71 10.46
CA GLY A 290 8.98 7.72 9.52
C GLY A 290 8.07 7.95 8.31
N ILE A 291 6.89 7.35 8.29
CA ILE A 291 5.89 7.56 7.26
C ILE A 291 5.20 8.89 7.52
N SER A 292 5.49 9.87 6.68
CA SER A 292 4.99 11.24 6.84
C SER A 292 3.95 11.62 5.80
N ARG A 293 3.75 10.78 4.78
CA ARG A 293 2.82 11.04 3.68
C ARG A 293 1.91 9.85 3.42
N LEU A 294 0.64 10.12 3.19
CA LEU A 294 -0.36 9.13 2.83
C LEU A 294 -1.05 9.54 1.54
N SER A 295 -1.23 8.63 0.61
CA SER A 295 -2.09 8.79 -0.57
C SER A 295 -3.26 7.83 -0.43
N VAL A 296 -4.48 8.36 -0.31
CA VAL A 296 -5.68 7.55 -0.09
C VAL A 296 -6.55 7.57 -1.35
N ALA A 297 -6.99 6.39 -1.80
CA ALA A 297 -7.90 6.28 -2.93
C ALA A 297 -9.35 6.56 -2.48
N LEU A 298 -9.90 7.70 -2.89
CA LEU A 298 -11.30 8.08 -2.74
C LEU A 298 -11.83 8.41 -4.13
N ASN A 299 -12.33 7.38 -4.83
CA ASN A 299 -12.67 7.49 -6.24
C ASN A 299 -13.95 8.28 -6.52
N THR A 300 -14.88 8.33 -5.57
CA THR A 300 -16.16 9.05 -5.66
C THR A 300 -16.60 9.50 -4.27
N ALA A 301 -17.40 10.56 -4.20
CA ALA A 301 -18.10 10.98 -2.98
C ALA A 301 -19.42 10.22 -2.73
N ASN A 302 -19.94 9.51 -3.72
CA ASN A 302 -21.14 8.71 -3.55
C ASN A 302 -20.78 7.36 -2.91
N ARG A 303 -21.35 7.12 -1.73
CA ARG A 303 -21.15 5.90 -0.94
C ARG A 303 -21.44 4.61 -1.70
N HIS A 304 -22.54 4.56 -2.45
CA HIS A 304 -22.96 3.35 -3.17
C HIS A 304 -22.11 3.14 -4.42
N GLU A 305 -21.79 4.21 -5.14
CA GLU A 305 -20.88 4.16 -6.27
C GLU A 305 -19.48 3.69 -5.84
N TYR A 306 -19.01 4.11 -4.66
CA TYR A 306 -17.74 3.66 -4.11
C TYR A 306 -17.72 2.14 -3.91
N ASP A 307 -18.77 1.57 -3.32
CA ASP A 307 -18.86 0.12 -3.08
C ASP A 307 -18.94 -0.66 -4.40
N LEU A 308 -19.67 -0.17 -5.39
CA LEU A 308 -19.72 -0.78 -6.73
C LEU A 308 -18.36 -0.74 -7.42
N LEU A 309 -17.62 0.37 -7.27
CA LEU A 309 -16.34 0.54 -7.96
C LEU A 309 -15.20 -0.24 -7.31
N MET A 310 -15.18 -0.27 -5.97
CA MET A 310 -14.10 -0.90 -5.21
C MET A 310 -14.40 -2.35 -4.88
N GLU A 311 -15.65 -2.80 -4.97
CA GLU A 311 -16.12 -4.13 -4.56
C GLU A 311 -15.43 -4.60 -3.26
N PRO A 312 -15.58 -3.83 -2.16
CA PRO A 312 -14.84 -4.09 -0.95
C PRO A 312 -15.21 -5.49 -0.39
N CYS A 313 -14.22 -6.37 -0.27
CA CYS A 313 -14.38 -7.71 0.28
C CYS A 313 -14.44 -7.61 1.81
N CYS A 314 -15.62 -7.28 2.31
CA CYS A 314 -15.83 -6.96 3.70
C CYS A 314 -17.15 -7.59 4.13
N ARG A 315 -17.09 -8.81 4.65
CA ARG A 315 -18.27 -9.45 5.22
C ARG A 315 -18.33 -9.07 6.70
N THR A 316 -19.36 -8.35 7.12
CA THR A 316 -19.70 -8.23 8.54
C THR A 316 -20.37 -9.51 8.94
N THR A 317 -19.84 -10.33 9.84
CA THR A 317 -20.72 -11.33 10.45
C THR A 317 -21.78 -10.58 11.24
N GLY A 318 -23.05 -10.87 10.98
CA GLY A 318 -24.17 -10.25 11.68
C GLY A 318 -24.04 -10.62 13.14
N ILE A 319 -23.50 -9.72 13.97
CA ILE A 319 -23.69 -9.81 15.41
C ILE A 319 -25.19 -9.62 15.56
N GLY A 320 -25.89 -10.73 15.78
CA GLY A 320 -27.31 -10.76 16.05
C GLY A 320 -27.60 -9.75 17.15
N GLY A 321 -28.04 -8.56 16.75
CA GLY A 321 -28.88 -7.76 17.61
C GLY A 321 -30.06 -8.66 17.87
N GLY A 322 -30.09 -9.27 19.05
CA GLY A 322 -31.17 -10.13 19.48
C GLY A 322 -32.45 -9.38 19.21
N ALA A 323 -33.13 -9.77 18.12
CA ALA A 323 -34.52 -9.42 17.94
C ALA A 323 -35.16 -9.94 19.22
N MET A 324 -35.65 -9.02 20.04
CA MET A 324 -36.59 -9.36 21.09
C MET A 324 -37.73 -10.06 20.37
N THR A 325 -37.67 -11.39 20.33
CA THR A 325 -38.77 -12.23 19.93
C THR A 325 -39.83 -12.00 20.99
N THR A 326 -40.72 -11.06 20.70
CA THR A 326 -41.99 -10.96 21.40
C THR A 326 -42.64 -12.33 21.24
N GLY A 327 -42.69 -13.07 22.35
CA GLY A 327 -43.21 -14.42 22.40
C GLY A 327 -44.60 -14.48 21.77
N VAL A 328 -44.69 -15.28 20.71
CA VAL A 328 -45.96 -15.83 20.24
C VAL A 328 -45.78 -17.33 20.29
N GLU A 329 -46.29 -17.93 21.36
CA GLU A 329 -46.47 -19.36 21.48
C GLU A 329 -47.42 -19.81 20.37
N GLY A 330 -46.90 -20.62 19.44
CA GLY A 330 -47.65 -21.18 18.34
C GLY A 330 -47.17 -22.59 18.05
N ASP A 331 -47.72 -23.54 18.79
CA ASP A 331 -47.61 -24.98 18.56
C ASP A 331 -48.36 -25.36 17.28
N GLY A 332 -47.71 -26.06 16.35
CA GLY A 332 -48.33 -26.50 15.10
C GLY A 332 -47.33 -26.82 14.00
N GLY A 333 -46.96 -28.10 13.89
CA GLY A 333 -45.97 -28.61 12.95
C GLY A 333 -46.34 -28.60 11.47
N GLY A 334 -45.36 -28.94 10.64
CA GLY A 334 -45.53 -29.19 9.21
C GLY A 334 -44.28 -28.80 8.42
N GLY A 335 -43.47 -29.80 8.08
CA GLY A 335 -42.20 -29.63 7.39
C GLY A 335 -42.29 -28.81 6.10
N ARG A 336 -41.47 -27.76 6.05
CA ARG A 336 -40.99 -27.15 4.81
C ARG A 336 -39.50 -27.00 4.96
N SER A 337 -38.78 -27.58 4.01
CA SER A 337 -37.36 -27.33 3.76
C SER A 337 -37.20 -25.83 3.57
N ALA A 338 -36.92 -25.13 4.66
CA ALA A 338 -36.62 -23.71 4.62
C ALA A 338 -35.31 -23.60 3.85
N ASP A 339 -35.40 -23.05 2.64
CA ASP A 339 -34.30 -22.40 1.98
C ASP A 339 -33.56 -21.61 3.06
N VAL A 340 -32.38 -22.09 3.41
CA VAL A 340 -31.47 -21.41 4.33
C VAL A 340 -31.04 -20.19 3.54
N ASP A 341 -31.84 -19.13 3.66
CA ASP A 341 -31.48 -17.79 3.24
C ASP A 341 -30.13 -17.53 3.89
N ASP A 342 -29.12 -17.60 3.03
CA ASP A 342 -27.71 -17.41 3.31
C ASP A 342 -27.60 -15.97 3.78
N ASP A 343 -27.85 -15.77 5.08
CA ASP A 343 -27.82 -14.53 5.86
C ASP A 343 -26.36 -14.08 5.99
N ARG A 344 -25.69 -14.02 4.82
CA ARG A 344 -24.39 -13.42 4.58
C ARG A 344 -24.58 -11.97 4.85
N ALA A 345 -24.33 -11.62 6.10
CA ALA A 345 -24.25 -10.27 6.56
C ALA A 345 -23.19 -9.53 5.72
N THR A 346 -23.70 -8.86 4.72
CA THR A 346 -23.00 -7.98 3.82
C THR A 346 -22.84 -6.67 4.58
N LEU A 347 -21.68 -6.02 4.44
CA LEU A 347 -21.55 -4.65 4.93
C LEU A 347 -22.73 -3.84 4.43
N ARG A 348 -23.30 -2.99 5.31
CA ARG A 348 -24.31 -2.04 4.86
C ARG A 348 -23.68 -1.19 3.74
N PRO A 349 -24.36 -1.03 2.59
CA PRO A 349 -23.88 -0.18 1.53
C PRO A 349 -23.45 1.20 2.07
N GLY A 350 -22.21 1.59 1.76
CA GLY A 350 -21.58 2.86 2.09
C GLY A 350 -20.62 2.87 3.27
N THR A 351 -20.54 1.80 4.04
CA THR A 351 -19.61 1.71 5.18
C THR A 351 -18.13 1.73 4.79
N ALA A 352 -17.74 1.13 3.67
CA ALA A 352 -16.37 1.15 3.19
C ALA A 352 -15.90 2.58 2.88
N HIS A 353 -16.75 3.35 2.18
CA HIS A 353 -16.53 4.77 1.92
C HIS A 353 -16.34 5.59 3.21
N ASP A 354 -17.17 5.33 4.23
CA ASP A 354 -17.08 6.04 5.51
C ASP A 354 -15.76 5.75 6.24
N LEU A 355 -15.28 4.50 6.22
CA LEU A 355 -13.98 4.12 6.78
C LEU A 355 -12.82 4.86 6.11
N VAL A 356 -12.87 5.02 4.79
CA VAL A 356 -11.84 5.76 4.03
C VAL A 356 -11.87 7.23 4.39
N CYS A 357 -13.06 7.83 4.49
CA CYS A 357 -13.20 9.22 4.94
C CYS A 357 -12.66 9.42 6.36
N GLU A 358 -12.94 8.48 7.26
CA GLU A 358 -12.43 8.49 8.63
C GLU A 358 -10.90 8.41 8.67
N LEU A 359 -10.29 7.48 7.91
CA LEU A 359 -8.83 7.38 7.78
C LEU A 359 -8.20 8.70 7.36
N ILE A 360 -8.78 9.37 6.35
CA ILE A 360 -8.27 10.66 5.84
C ILE A 360 -8.25 11.70 6.96
N VAL A 361 -9.38 11.88 7.65
CA VAL A 361 -9.51 12.86 8.74
C VAL A 361 -8.54 12.55 9.87
N GLU A 362 -8.44 11.28 10.27
CA GLU A 362 -7.61 10.86 11.39
C GLU A 362 -6.11 10.94 11.10
N SER A 363 -5.69 10.59 9.89
CA SER A 363 -4.31 10.74 9.43
C SER A 363 -3.87 12.21 9.48
N MET A 364 -4.77 13.14 9.15
CA MET A 364 -4.49 14.57 9.24
C MET A 364 -4.41 15.06 10.67
N ARG A 365 -5.28 14.56 11.56
CA ARG A 365 -5.27 14.90 12.99
C ARG A 365 -3.96 14.52 13.67
N VAL A 366 -3.35 13.39 13.28
CA VAL A 366 -2.03 12.99 13.79
C VAL A 366 -0.86 13.71 13.09
N GLY A 367 -1.12 14.53 12.07
CA GLY A 367 -0.11 15.36 11.41
C GLY A 367 0.54 14.76 10.16
N MET A 368 -0.04 13.71 9.55
CA MET A 368 0.43 13.20 8.26
C MET A 368 0.04 14.14 7.10
N ASP A 369 0.88 14.20 6.06
CA ASP A 369 0.54 14.88 4.80
C ASP A 369 -0.29 13.94 3.92
N VAL A 370 -1.60 14.16 3.91
CA VAL A 370 -2.56 13.33 3.17
C VAL A 370 -2.85 13.91 1.79
N GLU A 371 -2.75 13.08 0.77
CA GLU A 371 -3.15 13.33 -0.62
C GLU A 371 -4.34 12.42 -0.95
N ILE A 372 -5.44 13.00 -1.44
CA ILE A 372 -6.58 12.22 -1.92
C ILE A 372 -6.38 11.96 -3.42
N THR A 373 -6.57 10.72 -3.85
CA THR A 373 -6.48 10.30 -5.25
C THR A 373 -7.80 9.72 -5.73
N GLY A 374 -8.14 9.96 -6.99
CA GLY A 374 -9.34 9.40 -7.63
C GLY A 374 -9.08 9.09 -9.10
N ILE A 375 -10.00 8.36 -9.74
CA ILE A 375 -9.90 7.96 -11.14
C ILE A 375 -10.90 8.74 -11.97
N ASP A 376 -10.41 9.35 -13.04
CA ASP A 376 -11.17 10.16 -13.97
C ASP A 376 -11.90 9.25 -14.97
N ARG A 377 -12.98 8.61 -14.50
CA ARG A 377 -13.80 7.65 -15.25
C ARG A 377 -15.15 8.28 -15.60
N PRO A 378 -15.74 7.94 -16.78
CA PRO A 378 -17.12 8.31 -17.07
C PRO A 378 -18.08 7.88 -15.95
N GLY A 379 -19.02 8.76 -15.59
CA GLY A 379 -20.01 8.52 -14.55
C GLY A 379 -19.65 9.09 -13.17
N ILE A 380 -18.37 9.30 -12.87
CA ILE A 380 -17.92 9.82 -11.58
C ILE A 380 -18.18 11.34 -11.49
N ASP A 381 -18.90 11.77 -10.45
CA ASP A 381 -19.04 13.20 -10.14
C ASP A 381 -17.77 13.75 -9.48
N LYS A 382 -16.87 14.26 -10.32
CA LYS A 382 -15.59 14.85 -9.88
C LYS A 382 -15.79 16.09 -9.03
N ALA A 383 -16.78 16.92 -9.36
CA ALA A 383 -17.00 18.18 -8.65
C ALA A 383 -17.46 17.90 -7.21
N GLU A 384 -18.35 16.93 -7.04
CA GLU A 384 -18.79 16.48 -5.73
C GLU A 384 -17.66 15.79 -4.95
N THR A 385 -16.86 14.96 -5.61
CA THR A 385 -15.68 14.33 -5.01
C THR A 385 -14.65 15.35 -4.53
N GLU A 386 -14.39 16.40 -5.32
CA GLU A 386 -13.53 17.52 -4.93
C GLU A 386 -14.13 18.38 -3.81
N ARG A 387 -15.46 18.49 -3.72
CA ARG A 387 -16.15 19.15 -2.61
C ARG A 387 -15.95 18.37 -1.31
N LEU A 388 -16.19 17.06 -1.33
CA LEU A 388 -15.95 16.18 -0.20
C LEU A 388 -14.48 16.21 0.22
N ALA A 389 -13.56 16.08 -0.72
CA ALA A 389 -12.12 16.14 -0.45
C ALA A 389 -11.71 17.44 0.24
N ARG A 390 -12.22 18.60 -0.19
CA ARG A 390 -11.99 19.88 0.50
C ARG A 390 -12.52 19.87 1.93
N LEU A 391 -13.70 19.29 2.16
CA LEU A 391 -14.28 19.17 3.49
C LEU A 391 -13.40 18.30 4.40
N LEU A 392 -12.99 17.12 3.94
CA LEU A 392 -12.11 16.21 4.69
C LEU A 392 -10.76 16.86 4.99
N LEU A 393 -10.17 17.55 4.01
CA LEU A 393 -8.87 18.21 4.16
C LEU A 393 -8.92 19.52 4.98
N SER A 394 -10.11 20.07 5.23
CA SER A 394 -10.28 21.31 6.00
C SER A 394 -9.90 21.17 7.48
N ALA A 395 -9.80 19.95 7.99
CA ALA A 395 -9.39 19.66 9.37
C ALA A 395 -7.95 20.11 9.68
N ARG A 396 -7.12 20.42 8.66
CA ARG A 396 -5.74 20.88 8.85
C ARG A 396 -5.68 22.35 9.26
N LYS A 397 -5.22 22.60 10.49
CA LYS A 397 -4.86 23.96 10.92
C LYS A 397 -3.64 24.46 10.12
N GLY A 398 -3.81 25.54 9.34
CA GLY A 398 -2.71 26.25 8.68
C GLY A 398 -2.17 25.65 7.37
N GLY A 399 -2.96 24.83 6.67
CA GLY A 399 -2.55 24.25 5.39
C GLY A 399 -2.48 25.26 4.23
N ASP A 400 -1.46 25.10 3.37
CA ASP A 400 -1.34 25.83 2.11
C ASP A 400 -2.53 25.49 1.19
N ARG A 401 -3.39 26.48 0.92
CA ARG A 401 -4.63 26.33 0.14
C ARG A 401 -4.38 26.10 -1.37
N ARG A 402 -3.13 26.07 -1.82
CA ARG A 402 -2.78 26.07 -3.25
C ARG A 402 -2.79 24.70 -3.93
N ARG A 403 -2.91 23.59 -3.20
CA ARG A 403 -2.93 22.25 -3.81
C ARG A 403 -4.35 21.83 -4.21
N SER A 404 -4.46 21.17 -5.36
CA SER A 404 -5.70 20.49 -5.76
C SER A 404 -6.13 19.53 -4.64
N PRO A 405 -7.41 19.51 -4.23
CA PRO A 405 -7.87 18.64 -3.15
C PRO A 405 -7.82 17.16 -3.54
N VAL A 406 -7.93 16.86 -4.84
CA VAL A 406 -7.86 15.51 -5.40
C VAL A 406 -6.83 15.49 -6.53
N ARG A 407 -5.98 14.46 -6.53
CA ARG A 407 -5.13 14.13 -7.67
C ARG A 407 -5.82 13.07 -8.53
N TRP A 408 -6.46 13.55 -9.60
CA TRP A 408 -7.11 12.69 -10.58
C TRP A 408 -6.11 11.89 -11.41
N ARG A 409 -6.46 10.64 -11.66
CA ARG A 409 -5.70 9.68 -12.44
C ARG A 409 -6.51 9.29 -13.67
N ARG A 410 -5.87 9.30 -14.85
CA ARG A 410 -6.52 8.98 -16.12
C ARG A 410 -7.08 7.55 -16.17
N TYR A 411 -8.32 7.38 -16.59
CA TYR A 411 -8.90 6.09 -16.98
C TYR A 411 -8.46 5.70 -18.41
N PHE A 412 -8.27 4.42 -18.65
CA PHE A 412 -7.85 3.86 -19.95
C PHE A 412 -8.91 2.85 -20.41
N ASP A 413 -9.76 3.29 -21.34
CA ASP A 413 -10.78 2.46 -21.98
C ASP A 413 -10.19 1.34 -22.85
#